data_AF-A0A6G1RF84-F1
#
_entry.id   AF-A0A6G1RF84-F1
#
_cell.length_a   1.000
_cell.length_b   1.000
_cell.length_c   1.000
_cell.angle_alpha   90.00
_cell.angle_beta   90.00
_cell.angle_gamma   90.00
#
_symmetry.space_group_name_H-M   'P 1'
#
loop_
_entity.id
_entity.type
_entity.pdbx_description
1 polymer ?
#
loop_
_entity_poly.entity_id
_entity_poly.type
_entity_poly.pdbx_seq_one_letter_code
_entity_poly.pdbx_strand_id
1 'polypeptide(L)'
;GRVLDLVLTNKDGLIREVKVGGSLGQSDHEMVEVKILSGRSKPKSRIATLNFRKANFDLFQDLIGALPWARLLEGKGSCESWSAFKQRFFQAQGLCVPMLA
;
A
#
# COMPACT_ATOMS: atom_id res chain seq x y z
N GLY A 1 -19.36 -7.63 25.61
CA GLY A 1 -18.50 -7.52 24.41
C GLY A 1 -17.17 -6.98 24.83
N ARG A 2 -16.06 -7.56 24.35
CA ARG A 2 -14.72 -7.06 24.65
C ARG A 2 -14.50 -5.79 23.83
N VAL A 3 -14.16 -4.68 24.49
CA VAL A 3 -13.65 -3.49 23.79
C VAL A 3 -12.20 -3.80 23.44
N LEU A 4 -11.93 -4.21 22.20
CA LEU A 4 -10.58 -4.54 21.71
C LEU A 4 -10.02 -3.49 20.74
N ASP A 5 -10.87 -2.59 20.25
CA ASP A 5 -10.49 -1.63 19.22
C ASP A 5 -10.31 -0.23 19.82
N LEU A 6 -9.13 0.34 19.64
CA LEU A 6 -8.75 1.66 20.13
C LEU A 6 -8.35 2.56 18.96
N VAL A 7 -8.93 3.76 18.91
CA VAL A 7 -8.55 4.81 17.96
C VAL A 7 -7.87 5.93 18.72
N LEU A 8 -6.55 6.11 18.51
CA LEU A 8 -5.76 7.18 19.13
C LEU A 8 -5.42 8.26 18.11
N THR A 9 -5.51 9.53 18.54
CA THR A 9 -5.04 10.68 17.76
C THR A 9 -4.13 11.53 18.63
N ASN A 10 -3.08 12.09 18.02
CA ASN A 10 -2.18 13.07 18.66
C ASN A 10 -2.58 14.52 18.34
N LYS A 11 -3.72 14.71 17.68
CA LYS A 11 -4.25 16.01 17.27
C LYS A 11 -5.72 16.10 17.64
N ASP A 12 -6.04 17.13 18.41
CA ASP A 12 -7.41 17.45 18.78
C ASP A 12 -8.23 17.84 17.56
N GLY A 13 -9.49 17.41 17.51
CA GLY A 13 -10.41 17.71 16.40
C GLY A 13 -10.09 17.00 15.07
N LEU A 14 -9.08 16.11 15.04
CA LEU A 14 -8.73 15.35 13.84
C LEU A 14 -9.81 14.31 13.50
N ILE A 15 -10.42 13.68 14.50
CA ILE A 15 -11.50 12.71 14.30
C ILE A 15 -12.83 13.46 14.35
N ARG A 16 -13.58 13.40 13.26
CA ARG A 16 -14.93 13.98 13.13
C ARG A 16 -16.02 13.03 13.60
N GLU A 17 -15.84 11.73 13.37
CA GLU A 17 -16.85 10.73 13.66
C GLU A 17 -16.19 9.36 13.86
N VAL A 18 -16.75 8.56 14.75
CA VAL A 18 -16.42 7.14 14.92
C VAL A 18 -17.74 6.38 14.90
N LYS A 19 -17.83 5.35 14.06
CA LYS A 19 -18.96 4.44 14.01
C LYS A 19 -18.46 3.02 14.16
N VAL A 20 -19.29 2.18 14.78
CA VAL A 20 -19.14 0.74 14.69
C VAL A 20 -20.01 0.28 13.53
N GLY A 21 -19.37 -0.28 12.51
CA GLY A 21 -20.01 -0.91 11.36
C GLY A 21 -20.41 -2.35 11.67
N GLY A 22 -20.72 -3.11 10.61
CA GLY A 22 -20.96 -4.55 10.73
C GLY A 22 -19.68 -5.38 10.71
N SER A 23 -19.85 -6.69 10.83
CA SER A 23 -18.77 -7.66 10.63
C SER A 23 -18.20 -7.58 9.22
N LEU A 24 -16.87 -7.67 9.11
CA LEU A 24 -16.18 -7.80 7.84
C LEU A 24 -15.93 -9.28 7.54
N GLY A 25 -16.76 -9.86 6.70
CA GLY A 25 -16.65 -11.26 6.32
C GLY A 25 -17.09 -12.21 7.44
N GLN A 26 -16.19 -13.09 7.87
CA GLN A 26 -16.40 -14.05 8.98
C GLN A 26 -15.67 -13.62 10.25
N SER A 27 -15.20 -12.37 10.31
CA SER A 27 -14.55 -11.81 11.49
C SER A 27 -15.53 -11.76 12.66
N ASP A 28 -15.09 -12.18 13.83
CA ASP A 28 -15.81 -12.04 15.10
C ASP A 28 -15.73 -10.60 15.66
N HIS A 29 -14.96 -9.72 15.01
CA HIS A 29 -14.87 -8.29 15.29
C HIS A 29 -15.75 -7.45 14.35
N GLU A 30 -16.44 -6.46 14.93
CA GLU A 30 -17.16 -5.42 14.20
C GLU A 30 -16.17 -4.39 13.62
N MET A 31 -16.43 -3.88 12.43
CA MET A 31 -15.60 -2.82 11.87
C MET A 31 -15.73 -1.52 12.65
N VAL A 32 -14.64 -0.76 12.79
CA VAL A 32 -14.69 0.63 13.29
C VAL A 32 -14.43 1.58 12.12
N GLU A 33 -15.43 2.37 11.75
CA GLU A 33 -15.32 3.40 10.73
C GLU A 33 -14.99 4.75 11.39
N VAL A 34 -13.88 5.37 11.00
CA VAL A 34 -13.44 6.65 11.56
C VAL A 34 -13.42 7.70 10.45
N LYS A 35 -14.16 8.79 10.62
CA LYS A 35 -14.05 9.96 9.74
C LYS A 35 -12.99 10.91 10.27
N ILE A 36 -11.99 11.18 9.45
CA ILE A 36 -10.88 12.07 9.79
C ILE A 36 -11.02 13.39 9.02
N LEU A 37 -10.74 14.50 9.71
CA LEU A 37 -10.70 15.85 9.17
C LEU A 37 -9.47 15.98 8.25
N SER A 38 -9.69 15.87 6.93
CA SER A 38 -8.62 16.07 5.96
C SER A 38 -8.32 17.56 5.77
N GLY A 39 -7.40 18.08 6.59
CA GLY A 39 -6.88 19.46 6.47
C GLY A 39 -5.79 19.64 5.40
N ARG A 40 -5.53 18.62 4.57
CA ARG A 40 -4.62 18.78 3.42
C ARG A 40 -5.45 19.31 2.26
N SER A 41 -5.16 20.53 1.80
CA SER A 41 -5.16 20.71 0.35
C SER A 41 -4.24 19.59 -0.15
N LYS A 42 -4.77 18.70 -1.00
CA LYS A 42 -3.87 17.81 -1.72
C LYS A 42 -2.91 18.79 -2.40
N PRO A 43 -1.59 18.80 -2.12
CA PRO A 43 -0.69 19.30 -3.14
C PRO A 43 -1.13 18.55 -4.40
N LYS A 44 -1.28 19.25 -5.54
CA LYS A 44 -1.36 18.56 -6.83
C LYS A 44 -0.04 17.84 -6.99
N SER A 45 0.11 16.71 -6.30
CA SER A 45 1.14 15.75 -6.58
C SER A 45 0.78 15.34 -7.99
N ARG A 46 1.58 15.78 -8.96
CA ARG A 46 1.66 15.12 -10.27
C ARG A 46 2.17 13.71 -10.02
N ILE A 47 1.38 12.89 -9.31
CA ILE A 47 1.60 11.47 -9.24
C ILE A 47 1.34 11.03 -10.65
N ALA A 48 2.45 10.80 -11.33
CA ALA A 48 2.51 10.02 -12.53
C ALA A 48 1.56 8.82 -12.34
N THR A 49 0.42 8.85 -13.03
CA THR A 49 -0.55 7.75 -13.02
C THR A 49 -0.08 6.72 -14.03
N LEU A 50 0.15 5.49 -13.61
CA LEU A 50 0.59 4.42 -14.50
C LEU A 50 -0.59 3.76 -15.20
N ASN A 51 -0.43 3.46 -16.49
CA ASN A 51 -1.45 2.83 -17.31
C ASN A 51 -1.25 1.30 -17.34
N PHE A 52 -1.71 0.63 -16.29
CA PHE A 52 -1.62 -0.84 -16.18
C PHE A 52 -2.41 -1.58 -17.25
N ARG A 53 -3.40 -0.95 -17.91
CA ARG A 53 -4.09 -1.56 -19.06
C ARG A 53 -3.18 -1.72 -20.27
N LYS A 54 -2.11 -0.92 -20.37
CA LYS A 54 -1.11 -0.99 -21.44
C LYS A 54 0.23 -1.57 -20.96
N ALA A 55 0.26 -2.17 -19.77
CA ALA A 55 1.48 -2.77 -19.24
C ALA A 55 1.87 -4.01 -20.03
N ASN A 56 3.17 -4.22 -20.24
CA ASN A 56 3.70 -5.50 -20.69
C ASN A 56 3.98 -6.38 -19.47
N PHE A 57 3.00 -7.22 -19.11
CA PHE A 57 3.12 -8.09 -17.95
C PHE A 57 4.08 -9.26 -18.15
N ASP A 58 4.24 -9.75 -19.39
CA ASP A 58 5.19 -10.81 -19.71
C ASP A 58 6.62 -10.33 -19.45
N LEU A 59 6.97 -9.15 -19.98
CA LEU A 59 8.26 -8.51 -19.71
C LEU A 59 8.46 -8.23 -18.22
N PHE A 60 7.41 -7.81 -17.51
CA PHE A 60 7.49 -7.57 -16.07
C PHE A 60 7.80 -8.85 -15.30
N GLN A 61 7.13 -9.95 -15.65
CA GLN A 61 7.37 -11.26 -15.06
C GLN A 61 8.78 -11.76 -15.38
N ASP A 62 9.26 -11.60 -16.62
CA ASP A 62 10.63 -11.98 -17.00
C ASP A 62 11.68 -11.21 -16.18
N LEU A 63 11.52 -9.89 -16.05
CA LEU A 63 12.44 -9.04 -15.30
C LEU A 63 12.49 -9.37 -13.80
N ILE A 64 11.35 -9.72 -13.20
CA ILE A 64 11.26 -10.05 -11.78
C ILE A 64 11.65 -11.52 -11.53
N GLY A 65 11.24 -12.43 -12.41
CA GLY A 65 11.52 -13.85 -12.31
C GLY A 65 12.99 -14.21 -12.53
N ALA A 66 13.70 -13.45 -13.37
CA ALA A 66 15.12 -13.67 -13.64
C ALA A 66 16.05 -13.23 -12.48
N LEU A 67 15.54 -12.53 -11.46
CA LEU A 67 16.37 -12.04 -10.36
C LEU A 67 16.79 -13.17 -9.41
N PRO A 68 18.05 -13.23 -8.98
CA PRO A 68 18.53 -14.25 -8.03
C PRO A 68 18.08 -13.90 -6.60
N TRP A 69 16.79 -14.04 -6.31
CA TRP A 69 16.15 -13.62 -5.06
C TRP A 69 16.82 -14.19 -3.82
N ALA A 70 17.21 -15.47 -3.85
CA ALA A 70 17.90 -16.12 -2.74
C ALA A 70 19.16 -15.34 -2.33
N ARG A 71 19.99 -14.94 -3.31
CA ARG A 71 21.21 -14.15 -3.06
C ARG A 71 20.90 -12.69 -2.70
N LEU A 72 19.87 -12.11 -3.30
CA LEU A 72 19.50 -10.71 -3.04
C LEU A 72 18.91 -10.48 -1.65
N LEU A 73 18.32 -11.51 -1.07
CA LEU A 73 17.63 -11.50 0.22
C LEU A 73 18.44 -12.21 1.32
N GLU A 74 19.55 -12.84 0.98
CA GLU A 74 20.43 -13.53 1.93
C GLU A 74 20.89 -12.57 3.05
N GLY A 75 20.72 -13.02 4.30
CA GLY A 75 21.13 -12.27 5.48
C GLY A 75 20.28 -11.03 5.81
N LYS A 76 19.23 -10.72 5.04
CA LYS A 76 18.38 -9.54 5.26
C LYS A 76 17.19 -9.83 6.16
N GLY A 77 16.91 -8.91 7.08
CA GLY A 77 15.68 -8.94 7.88
C GLY A 77 14.43 -8.60 7.05
N SER A 78 13.23 -8.79 7.59
CA SER A 78 11.97 -8.61 6.86
C SER A 78 11.80 -7.22 6.24
N CYS A 79 12.16 -6.15 6.97
CA CYS A 79 12.08 -4.77 6.47
C CYS A 79 13.07 -4.48 5.34
N GLU A 80 14.28 -5.03 5.43
CA GLU A 80 15.34 -4.85 4.43
C GLU A 80 15.04 -5.65 3.17
N SER A 81 14.57 -6.90 3.34
CA SER A 81 14.07 -7.76 2.26
C SER A 81 12.91 -7.11 1.53
N TRP A 82 11.93 -6.55 2.25
CA TRP A 82 10.82 -5.81 1.66
C TRP A 82 11.27 -4.57 0.89
N SER A 83 12.26 -3.84 1.41
CA SER A 83 12.81 -2.65 0.74
C SER A 83 13.56 -3.03 -0.54
N ALA A 84 14.34 -4.11 -0.50
CA ALA A 84 15.05 -4.64 -1.66
C ALA A 84 14.09 -5.15 -2.75
N PHE A 85 13.02 -5.85 -2.35
CA PHE A 85 11.96 -6.26 -3.27
C PHE A 85 11.31 -5.06 -3.96
N LYS A 86 10.83 -4.08 -3.19
CA LYS A 86 10.17 -2.87 -3.73
C LYS A 86 11.06 -2.13 -4.71
N GLN A 87 12.36 -2.03 -4.42
CA GLN A 87 13.29 -1.37 -5.32
C GLN A 87 13.31 -2.03 -6.71
N ARG A 88 13.41 -3.36 -6.76
CA ARG A 88 13.42 -4.12 -8.01
C ARG A 88 12.06 -4.09 -8.70
N PHE A 89 10.99 -4.21 -7.94
CA PHE A 89 9.62 -4.09 -8.42
C PHE A 89 9.39 -2.75 -9.14
N PHE A 90 9.76 -1.63 -8.52
CA PHE A 90 9.57 -0.30 -9.13
C PHE A 90 10.47 -0.07 -10.34
N GLN A 91 11.67 -0.66 -10.37
CA GLN A 91 12.53 -0.65 -11.56
C GLN A 91 11.84 -1.35 -12.73
N ALA A 92 11.36 -2.58 -12.52
CA ALA A 92 10.64 -3.33 -13.55
C ALA A 92 9.34 -2.60 -13.96
N GLN A 93 8.63 -2.00 -13.01
CA GLN A 93 7.40 -1.26 -13.26
C GLN A 93 7.64 -0.06 -14.17
N GLY A 94 8.73 0.68 -13.98
CA GLY A 94 9.08 1.82 -14.82
C GLY A 94 9.43 1.43 -16.26
N LEU A 95 9.91 0.20 -16.48
CA LEU A 95 10.21 -0.32 -17.82
C LEU A 95 8.99 -0.91 -18.52
N CYS A 96 8.03 -1.46 -17.76
CA CYS A 96 6.94 -2.26 -18.31
C CYS A 96 5.59 -1.53 -18.35
N VAL A 97 5.40 -0.53 -17.49
CA VAL A 97 4.11 0.15 -17.35
C VAL A 97 4.24 1.59 -17.84
N PRO A 98 3.61 1.92 -18.98
CA PRO A 98 3.67 3.28 -19.50
C PRO A 98 2.88 4.24 -18.61
N MET A 99 3.24 5.51 -18.72
CA MET A 99 2.47 6.59 -18.10
C MET A 99 1.09 6.71 -18.75
N LEU A 100 0.07 7.02 -17.95
CA LEU A 100 -1.20 7.52 -18.43
C LEU A 100 -0.93 8.91 -19.05
N ALA A 101 -1.21 9.03 -20.35
CA ALA A 101 -1.11 10.28 -21.11
C ALA A 101 -2.27 11.22 -20.74
#